data_AF-A0A7L4YAU9-F1
#
_entry.id   AF-A0A7L4YAU9-F1
#
_cell.length_a   1.000
_cell.length_b   1.000
_cell.length_c   1.000
_cell.angle_alpha   90.00
_cell.angle_beta   90.00
_cell.angle_gamma   90.00
#
_symmetry.space_group_name_H-M   'P 1'
#
loop_
_entity.id
_entity.type
_entity.pdbx_description
1 polymer ?
#
loop_
_entity_poly.entity_id
_entity_poly.type
_entity_poly.pdbx_seq_one_letter_code
_entity_poly.pdbx_strand_id
1 'polypeptide(L)'
;MVYSLGDGSDGPEAGEEAMRAAVEGMGLTVGGPVIDASQDSRVDAHLLVEAQQAVLTLPFLKVQCSVPAGWEAAAKELGHAYMMCSVRPWPEVPPGGAVSGEQLRSFFAGEDPLAAGGHAVLPVRRLQG
;
A
#
# COMPACT_ATOMS: atom_id res chain seq x y z
N MET A 1 8.02 0.27 6.16
CA MET A 1 6.85 1.03 5.69
C MET A 1 7.36 2.18 4.83
N VAL A 2 6.70 2.52 3.73
CA VAL A 2 7.00 3.70 2.91
C VAL A 2 5.82 4.64 3.00
N TYR A 3 6.07 5.90 3.27
CA TYR A 3 5.06 6.94 3.45
C TYR A 3 5.66 8.31 3.11
N SER A 4 4.79 9.24 2.71
CA SER A 4 5.12 10.66 2.53
C SER A 4 4.74 11.43 3.79
N LEU A 5 5.53 12.46 4.14
CA LEU A 5 5.15 13.46 5.14
C LEU A 5 4.25 14.56 4.57
N GLY A 6 4.11 14.65 3.24
CA GLY A 6 3.42 15.77 2.60
C GLY A 6 4.16 17.10 2.74
N ASP A 7 5.44 17.09 3.08
CA ASP A 7 6.29 18.27 3.28
C ASP A 7 6.92 18.79 1.98
N GLY A 8 6.29 18.50 0.83
CA GLY A 8 6.66 19.05 -0.46
C GLY A 8 6.49 20.57 -0.51
N SER A 9 7.08 21.21 -1.53
CA SER A 9 7.03 22.67 -1.71
C SER A 9 5.61 23.24 -1.77
N ASP A 10 4.65 22.43 -2.20
CA ASP A 10 3.25 22.81 -2.36
C ASP A 10 2.37 22.41 -1.16
N GLY A 11 2.97 21.88 -0.09
CA GLY A 11 2.29 21.54 1.16
C GLY A 11 1.57 20.19 1.18
N PRO A 12 1.01 19.81 2.34
CA PRO A 12 0.42 18.49 2.57
C PRO A 12 -0.87 18.27 1.79
N GLU A 13 -1.67 19.31 1.54
CA GLU A 13 -2.90 19.22 0.74
C GLU A 13 -2.60 18.87 -0.72
N ALA A 14 -1.55 19.47 -1.30
CA ALA A 14 -1.10 19.15 -2.65
C ALA A 14 -0.56 17.71 -2.73
N GLY A 15 0.11 17.25 -1.67
CA GLY A 15 0.55 15.86 -1.54
C GLY A 15 -0.62 14.87 -1.50
N GLU A 16 -1.68 15.18 -0.76
CA GLU A 16 -2.89 14.35 -0.70
C GLU A 16 -3.58 14.27 -2.07
N GLU A 17 -3.75 15.41 -2.75
CA GLU A 17 -4.38 15.45 -4.09
C GLU A 17 -3.53 14.71 -5.14
N ALA A 18 -2.21 14.86 -5.12
CA ALA A 18 -1.32 14.11 -6.01
C ALA A 18 -1.42 12.60 -5.74
N MET A 19 -1.48 12.20 -4.47
CA MET A 19 -1.63 10.80 -4.09
C MET A 19 -3.00 10.23 -4.49
N ARG A 20 -4.08 11.01 -4.35
CA ARG A 20 -5.41 10.66 -4.85
C ARG A 20 -5.38 10.39 -6.36
N ALA A 21 -4.83 11.31 -7.14
CA ALA A 21 -4.71 11.14 -8.59
C ALA A 21 -3.87 9.91 -8.97
N ALA A 22 -2.79 9.62 -8.23
CA ALA A 22 -1.97 8.44 -8.41
C ALA A 22 -2.72 7.12 -8.11
N VAL A 23 -3.50 7.07 -7.02
CA VAL A 23 -4.33 5.91 -6.66
C VAL A 23 -5.41 5.66 -7.71
N GLU A 24 -6.07 6.71 -8.17
CA GLU A 24 -7.11 6.63 -9.21
C GLU A 24 -6.54 6.24 -10.57
N GLY A 25 -5.37 6.80 -10.94
CA GLY A 25 -4.65 6.45 -12.16
C GLY A 25 -4.18 4.99 -12.23
N MET A 26 -3.98 4.35 -11.08
CA MET A 26 -3.67 2.92 -10.95
C MET A 26 -4.92 2.02 -11.10
N GLY A 27 -6.13 2.59 -11.17
CA GLY A 27 -7.38 1.84 -11.31
C GLY A 27 -8.06 1.49 -10.00
N LEU A 28 -7.68 2.11 -8.88
CA LEU A 28 -8.39 2.01 -7.60
C LEU A 28 -9.29 3.23 -7.39
N THR A 29 -10.24 3.15 -6.47
CA THR A 29 -11.07 4.29 -6.07
C THR A 29 -10.82 4.59 -4.60
N VAL A 30 -10.49 5.84 -4.27
CA VAL A 30 -10.29 6.27 -2.88
C VAL A 30 -11.63 6.19 -2.14
N GLY A 31 -11.67 5.46 -1.03
CA GLY A 31 -12.93 5.19 -0.33
C GLY A 31 -13.87 4.23 -1.07
N GLY A 32 -13.39 3.62 -2.15
CA GLY A 32 -14.14 2.64 -2.92
C GLY A 32 -14.06 1.22 -2.34
N PRO A 33 -14.68 0.26 -3.03
CA PRO A 33 -14.61 -1.15 -2.63
C PRO A 33 -13.19 -1.70 -2.79
N VAL A 34 -12.92 -2.80 -2.09
CA VAL A 34 -11.70 -3.58 -2.30
C VAL A 34 -11.75 -4.24 -3.67
N ILE A 35 -10.74 -4.00 -4.51
CA ILE A 35 -10.64 -4.58 -5.85
C ILE A 35 -9.78 -5.84 -5.83
N ASP A 36 -10.22 -6.92 -6.46
CA ASP A 36 -9.40 -8.10 -6.69
C ASP A 36 -8.59 -7.94 -7.98
N ALA A 37 -7.29 -7.65 -7.85
CA ALA A 37 -6.39 -7.42 -8.98
C ALA A 37 -6.06 -8.71 -9.76
N SER A 38 -6.46 -9.89 -9.27
CA SER A 38 -6.38 -11.12 -10.06
C SER A 38 -7.47 -11.21 -11.13
N GLN A 39 -8.59 -10.50 -10.93
CA GLN A 39 -9.75 -10.50 -11.82
C GLN A 39 -9.87 -9.21 -12.63
N ASP A 40 -9.20 -8.13 -12.22
CA ASP A 40 -9.26 -6.83 -12.88
C ASP A 40 -7.88 -6.40 -13.43
N SER A 41 -7.71 -6.52 -14.75
CA SER A 41 -6.47 -6.14 -15.43
C SER A 41 -6.21 -4.63 -15.48
N ARG A 42 -7.14 -3.80 -15.00
CA ARG A 42 -6.98 -2.35 -14.95
C ARG A 42 -6.17 -1.91 -13.73
N VAL A 43 -5.99 -2.78 -12.73
CA VAL A 43 -5.19 -2.48 -11.55
C VAL A 43 -3.70 -2.64 -11.87
N ASP A 44 -2.99 -1.52 -12.01
CA ASP A 44 -1.56 -1.50 -12.29
C ASP A 44 -0.73 -1.59 -10.99
N ALA A 45 -0.88 -2.72 -10.29
CA ALA A 45 -0.15 -3.01 -9.06
C ALA A 45 0.36 -4.45 -9.06
N HIS A 46 1.62 -4.64 -8.67
CA HIS A 46 2.28 -5.93 -8.70
C HIS A 46 2.99 -6.23 -7.39
N LEU A 47 2.75 -7.44 -6.86
CA LEU A 47 3.38 -7.95 -5.65
C LEU A 47 4.17 -9.22 -5.96
N LEU A 48 5.46 -9.18 -5.67
CA LEU A 48 6.36 -10.34 -5.66
C LEU A 48 6.76 -10.63 -4.22
N VAL A 49 6.62 -11.89 -3.79
CA VAL A 49 7.08 -12.31 -2.45
C VAL A 49 8.02 -13.50 -2.58
N GLU A 50 9.28 -13.31 -2.22
CA GLU A 50 10.32 -14.33 -2.29
C GLU A 50 11.46 -14.04 -1.32
N ALA A 51 12.09 -15.08 -0.77
CA ALA A 51 13.26 -14.96 0.11
C ALA A 51 13.08 -13.93 1.25
N GLN A 52 11.92 -13.95 1.92
CA GLN A 52 11.54 -13.04 3.00
C GLN A 52 11.55 -11.57 2.59
N GLN A 53 11.35 -11.30 1.30
CA GLN A 53 11.19 -9.97 0.74
C GLN A 53 9.82 -9.86 0.07
N ALA A 54 9.14 -8.73 0.29
CA ALA A 54 8.02 -8.29 -0.51
C ALA A 54 8.47 -7.13 -1.38
N VAL A 55 8.30 -7.26 -2.70
CA VAL A 55 8.53 -6.19 -3.68
C VAL A 55 7.19 -5.76 -4.23
N LEU A 56 6.79 -4.54 -3.88
CA LEU A 56 5.58 -3.90 -4.40
C LEU A 56 5.98 -2.91 -5.48
N THR A 57 5.36 -3.03 -6.65
CA THR A 57 5.54 -2.13 -7.77
C THR A 57 4.19 -1.52 -8.14
N LEU A 58 4.12 -0.20 -8.06
CA LEU A 58 3.03 0.68 -8.46
C LEU A 58 3.56 1.62 -9.56
N PRO A 59 2.71 2.33 -10.31
CA PRO A 59 3.15 3.18 -11.42
C PRO A 59 4.06 4.33 -10.97
N PHE A 60 3.89 4.79 -9.74
CA PHE A 60 4.58 5.92 -9.13
C PHE A 60 5.57 5.50 -8.02
N LEU A 61 5.63 4.22 -7.66
CA LEU A 61 6.43 3.76 -6.53
C LEU A 61 6.88 2.31 -6.72
N LYS A 62 8.18 2.07 -6.47
CA LYS A 62 8.71 0.72 -6.28
C LYS A 62 9.36 0.62 -4.90
N VAL A 63 8.89 -0.33 -4.09
CA VAL A 63 9.39 -0.56 -2.74
C VAL A 63 9.74 -2.03 -2.54
N GLN A 64 10.81 -2.27 -1.79
CA GLN A 64 11.19 -3.57 -1.28
C GLN A 64 11.27 -3.51 0.24
N CYS A 65 10.66 -4.48 0.92
CA CYS A 65 10.75 -4.61 2.38
C CYS A 65 10.97 -6.05 2.81
N SER A 66 11.64 -6.22 3.96
CA SER A 66 11.72 -7.50 4.64
C SER A 66 10.38 -7.86 5.27
N VAL A 67 10.01 -9.14 5.17
CA VAL A 67 8.80 -9.70 5.77
C VAL A 67 9.13 -10.88 6.68
N PRO A 68 8.36 -11.12 7.75
CA PRO A 68 8.53 -12.31 8.59
C PRO A 68 8.31 -13.60 7.77
N ALA A 69 9.08 -14.66 8.05
CA ALA A 69 8.95 -15.94 7.35
C ALA A 69 7.53 -16.53 7.43
N GLY A 70 6.87 -16.41 8.59
CA GLY A 70 5.49 -16.86 8.74
C GLY A 70 4.49 -16.06 7.90
N TRP A 71 4.76 -14.77 7.66
CA TRP A 71 3.93 -13.95 6.78
C TRP A 71 4.11 -14.35 5.32
N GLU A 72 5.35 -14.57 4.86
CA GLU A 72 5.62 -15.05 3.51
C GLU A 72 4.95 -16.40 3.25
N ALA A 73 5.06 -17.35 4.19
CA ALA A 73 4.43 -18.65 4.06
C ALA A 73 2.91 -18.52 3.88
N ALA A 74 2.25 -17.71 4.72
CA ALA A 74 0.81 -17.45 4.61
C ALA A 74 0.43 -16.77 3.29
N ALA A 75 1.20 -15.75 2.86
CA ALA A 75 0.94 -15.07 1.59
C ALA A 75 1.09 -16.01 0.39
N LYS A 76 2.07 -16.92 0.43
CA LYS A 76 2.31 -17.93 -0.60
C LYS A 76 1.24 -19.02 -0.61
N GLU A 77 0.72 -19.42 0.55
CA GLU A 77 -0.36 -20.39 0.69
C GLU A 77 -1.70 -19.83 0.20
N LEU A 78 -2.03 -18.60 0.60
CA LEU A 78 -3.25 -17.90 0.16
C LEU A 78 -3.21 -17.49 -1.31
N GLY A 79 -2.01 -17.28 -1.87
CA GLY A 79 -1.82 -16.84 -3.25
C GLY A 79 -2.11 -15.35 -3.48
N HIS A 80 -2.46 -14.60 -2.44
CA HIS A 80 -2.73 -13.16 -2.50
C HIS A 80 -2.37 -12.45 -1.20
N ALA A 81 -2.24 -11.13 -1.25
CA ALA A 81 -2.11 -10.27 -0.07
C ALA A 81 -2.96 -9.01 -0.21
N TYR A 82 -3.44 -8.49 0.92
CA TYR A 82 -4.18 -7.23 0.97
C TYR A 82 -3.22 -6.04 0.95
N MET A 83 -3.45 -5.10 0.02
CA MET A 83 -2.78 -3.82 -0.06
C MET A 83 -3.76 -2.70 0.30
N MET A 84 -3.30 -1.80 1.15
CA MET A 84 -3.96 -0.54 1.46
C MET A 84 -3.02 0.62 1.12
N CYS A 85 -3.54 1.64 0.45
CA CYS A 85 -2.80 2.81 0.04
C CYS A 85 -3.53 4.08 0.51
N SER A 86 -3.03 4.69 1.59
CA SER A 86 -3.59 5.94 2.12
C SER A 86 -3.21 7.13 1.23
N VAL A 87 -4.16 8.04 1.00
CA VAL A 87 -3.87 9.35 0.40
C VAL A 87 -3.39 10.38 1.41
N ARG A 88 -3.71 10.17 2.69
CA ARG A 88 -3.29 11.06 3.77
C ARG A 88 -1.81 10.85 4.09
N PRO A 89 -1.02 11.93 4.24
CA PRO A 89 0.35 11.85 4.70
C PRO A 89 0.43 11.32 6.13
N TRP A 90 1.57 10.72 6.47
CA TRP A 90 1.79 10.20 7.83
C TRP A 90 2.02 11.36 8.82
N PRO A 91 1.26 11.44 9.93
CA PRO A 91 1.23 12.66 10.74
C PRO A 91 2.37 12.79 11.77
N GLU A 92 3.04 11.71 12.17
CA GLU A 92 3.75 11.69 13.46
C GLU A 92 5.25 11.37 13.42
N VAL A 93 5.76 10.67 12.40
CA VAL A 93 7.12 10.10 12.44
C VAL A 93 7.88 10.43 11.15
N PRO A 94 9.12 10.96 11.22
CA PRO A 94 9.93 11.20 10.03
C PRO A 94 10.27 9.89 9.30
N PRO A 95 10.41 9.91 7.96
CA PRO A 95 10.75 8.73 7.16
C PRO A 95 11.93 7.96 7.74
N GLY A 96 11.76 6.64 7.91
CA GLY A 96 12.77 5.76 8.50
C GLY A 96 12.67 5.59 10.02
N GLY A 97 11.81 6.37 10.69
CA GLY A 97 11.46 6.12 12.09
C GLY A 97 10.57 4.88 12.26
N ALA A 98 10.68 4.23 13.42
CA ALA A 98 9.82 3.11 13.78
C ALA A 98 8.38 3.60 14.02
N VAL A 99 7.41 2.91 13.42
CA VAL A 99 5.99 3.16 13.64
C VAL A 99 5.43 1.98 14.42
N SER A 100 4.83 2.27 15.57
CA SER A 100 4.26 1.23 16.44
C SER A 100 2.95 0.67 15.87
N GLY A 101 2.58 -0.53 16.29
CA GLY A 101 1.29 -1.12 15.92
C GLY A 101 0.09 -0.31 16.42
N GLU A 102 0.24 0.42 17.53
CA GLU A 102 -0.80 1.32 18.05
C GLU A 102 -0.96 2.54 17.16
N GLN A 103 0.14 3.16 16.71
CA GLN A 103 0.09 4.28 15.77
C GLN A 103 -0.54 3.89 14.44
N LEU A 104 -0.21 2.70 13.91
CA LEU A 104 -0.85 2.16 12.71
C LEU A 104 -2.35 1.98 12.92
N ARG A 105 -2.76 1.37 14.04
CA ARG A 105 -4.18 1.17 14.35
C ARG A 105 -4.89 2.50 14.47
N SER A 106 -4.35 3.48 15.22
CA SER A 106 -4.98 4.79 15.37
C SER A 106 -5.10 5.54 14.04
N PHE A 107 -4.09 5.44 13.17
CA PHE A 107 -4.14 6.04 11.83
C PHE A 107 -5.22 5.41 10.95
N PHE A 108 -5.39 4.09 11.02
CA PHE A 108 -6.38 3.37 10.22
C PHE A 108 -7.76 3.26 10.90
N ALA A 109 -7.91 3.45 12.21
CA ALA A 109 -9.15 3.26 12.96
C ALA A 109 -10.05 4.51 13.03
N GLY A 110 -9.81 5.54 12.20
CA GLY A 110 -10.71 6.68 12.04
C GLY A 110 -12.08 6.30 11.45
N GLU A 111 -12.98 7.27 11.26
CA GLU A 111 -14.42 7.07 10.95
C GLU A 111 -14.74 6.20 9.72
N ASP A 112 -13.77 5.88 8.87
CA ASP A 112 -13.81 4.67 8.05
C ASP A 112 -12.38 4.35 7.56
N PRO A 113 -11.75 3.23 8.00
CA PRO A 113 -10.43 2.79 7.53
C PRO A 113 -10.34 2.67 6.00
N LEU A 114 -11.48 2.42 5.36
CA LEU A 114 -11.60 2.28 3.93
C LEU A 114 -11.74 3.63 3.22
N ALA A 115 -12.35 4.64 3.86
CA ALA A 115 -12.70 5.91 3.23
C ALA A 115 -11.51 6.77 2.80
N ALA A 116 -10.32 6.58 3.39
CA ALA A 116 -9.17 7.45 3.18
C ALA A 116 -8.06 6.85 2.29
N GLY A 117 -8.36 5.81 1.52
CA GLY A 117 -7.36 5.18 0.65
C GLY A 117 -7.94 4.28 -0.43
N GLY A 118 -7.06 3.82 -1.34
CA GLY A 118 -7.36 2.76 -2.30
C GLY A 118 -6.98 1.39 -1.74
N HIS A 119 -7.78 0.37 -2.07
CA HIS A 119 -7.62 -0.97 -1.52
C HIS A 119 -7.64 -2.01 -2.63
N ALA A 120 -6.75 -2.99 -2.54
CA ALA A 120 -6.72 -4.09 -3.48
C ALA A 120 -6.26 -5.40 -2.82
N VAL A 121 -6.78 -6.52 -3.30
CA VAL A 121 -6.19 -7.84 -3.11
C VAL A 121 -5.25 -8.08 -4.29
N LEU A 122 -3.96 -8.21 -4.01
CA LEU A 122 -2.93 -8.42 -5.02
C LEU A 122 -2.54 -9.89 -5.12
N PRO A 123 -2.49 -10.49 -6.32
CA PRO A 123 -1.97 -11.84 -6.48
C PRO A 123 -0.47 -11.87 -6.11
N VAL A 124 -0.08 -12.84 -5.28
CA VAL A 124 1.31 -13.04 -4.88
C VAL A 124 2.05 -13.77 -5.99
N ARG A 125 2.95 -13.05 -6.67
CA ARG A 125 3.85 -13.65 -7.65
C ARG A 125 5.09 -14.22 -6.97
N ARG A 126 5.71 -15.19 -7.64
CA ARG A 126 6.99 -15.79 -7.28
C ARG A 126 7.94 -15.64 -8.46
N LEU A 127 9.24 -15.66 -8.20
CA LEU A 127 10.22 -15.74 -9.28
C LEU A 127 10.06 -17.10 -9.96
N GLN A 128 9.70 -17.10 -11.25
CA GLN A 128 9.81 -18.30 -12.06
C GLN A 128 11.28 -18.42 -12.48
N GLY A 129 11.91 -19.54 -12.11
CA GLY A 129 13.23 -19.91 -12.60
C GLY A 129 13.18 -20.44 -14.03
#